data_AF-A0A7C8EKR2-F1
#
_entry.id   AF-A0A7C8EKR2-F1
#
_cell.length_a   1.000
_cell.length_b   1.000
_cell.length_c   1.000
_cell.angle_alpha   90.00
_cell.angle_beta   90.00
_cell.angle_gamma   90.00
#
_symmetry.space_group_name_H-M   'P 1'
#
loop_
_entity.id
_entity.type
_entity.pdbx_description
1 polymer ?
#
loop_
_entity_poly.entity_id
_entity_poly.type
_entity_poly.pdbx_seq_one_letter_code
_entity_poly.pdbx_strand_id
1 'polypeptide(L)'
;MAIAAIVFSGLLFIPYIGWGVYTLRLRYRYHEDLPFALEGITVVAVIIFCVFEVQFMSAWMETNEVPFLFAILGLVVSGAALYGHMIVSMASQLLVDMVMPDDQRLANEPYYGPAEALERQGDYEGAAREYMVIARVFPKTPTAAIRAGDNLMKLGRPAEATPWFERALRYLDSPQHSLRIANRLFEVYYRDLEQPQEARRVLQNYLSKFPNAEYSDSVRRRLEDLESMLRGSPNV
;
A
#
# COMPACT_ATOMS: atom_id res chain seq x y z
N MET A 1 -1.90 4.55 -56.22
CA MET A 1 -2.82 4.26 -55.10
C MET A 1 -2.45 2.97 -54.38
N ALA A 2 -2.33 1.83 -55.09
CA ALA A 2 -2.02 0.52 -54.48
C ALA A 2 -0.68 0.44 -53.71
N ILE A 3 0.41 0.88 -54.32
CA ILE A 3 1.74 0.82 -53.70
C ILE A 3 1.82 1.68 -52.42
N ALA A 4 1.18 2.86 -52.43
CA ALA A 4 1.14 3.74 -51.28
C ALA A 4 0.41 3.12 -50.08
N ALA A 5 -0.65 2.35 -50.34
CA ALA A 5 -1.43 1.67 -49.31
C ALA A 5 -0.65 0.51 -48.66
N ILE A 6 0.10 -0.26 -49.46
CA ILE A 6 0.97 -1.35 -48.96
C ILE A 6 2.11 -0.78 -48.11
N VAL A 7 2.75 0.30 -48.58
CA VAL A 7 3.80 0.99 -47.82
C VAL A 7 3.25 1.56 -46.51
N PHE A 8 2.02 2.08 -46.53
CA PHE A 8 1.35 2.60 -45.33
C PHE A 8 1.05 1.50 -44.30
N SER A 9 0.49 0.36 -44.72
CA SER A 9 0.29 -0.80 -43.83
C SER A 9 1.61 -1.32 -43.26
N GLY A 10 2.65 -1.48 -44.09
CA GLY A 10 3.99 -1.88 -43.62
C GLY A 10 4.58 -0.90 -42.60
N LEU A 11 4.29 0.40 -42.72
CA LEU A 11 4.75 1.42 -41.79
C LEU A 11 4.05 1.34 -40.43
N LEU A 12 2.79 0.88 -40.37
CA LEU A 12 2.06 0.68 -39.11
C LEU A 12 2.62 -0.48 -38.27
N PHE A 13 3.31 -1.44 -38.88
CA PHE A 13 4.00 -2.50 -38.13
C PHE A 13 5.18 -1.98 -37.30
N ILE A 14 5.79 -0.86 -37.69
CA ILE A 14 6.94 -0.27 -36.98
C ILE A 14 6.55 0.16 -35.55
N PRO A 15 5.53 1.02 -35.32
CA PRO A 15 5.11 1.37 -33.98
C PRO A 15 4.51 0.18 -33.22
N TYR A 16 3.83 -0.74 -33.91
CA TYR A 16 3.31 -1.96 -33.29
C TYR A 16 4.44 -2.83 -32.69
N ILE A 17 5.43 -3.24 -33.49
CA ILE A 17 6.55 -4.05 -32.99
C ILE A 17 7.38 -3.24 -31.99
N GLY A 18 7.67 -1.98 -32.28
CA GLY A 18 8.47 -1.11 -31.42
C GLY A 18 7.87 -0.94 -30.02
N TRP A 19 6.56 -0.68 -29.95
CA TRP A 19 5.84 -0.57 -28.68
C TRP A 19 5.77 -1.91 -27.96
N GLY A 20 5.44 -3.01 -28.65
CA GLY A 20 5.37 -4.33 -28.02
C GLY A 20 6.72 -4.82 -27.48
N VAL A 21 7.83 -4.54 -28.16
CA VAL A 21 9.18 -4.84 -27.66
C VAL A 21 9.54 -3.93 -26.49
N TYR A 22 9.13 -2.66 -26.52
CA TYR A 22 9.33 -1.74 -25.41
C TYR A 22 8.63 -2.22 -24.14
N THR A 23 7.35 -2.61 -24.23
CA THR A 23 6.59 -3.12 -23.08
C THR A 23 7.17 -4.44 -22.55
N LEU A 24 7.56 -5.36 -23.43
CA LEU A 24 8.28 -6.58 -23.04
C LEU A 24 9.58 -6.25 -22.29
N ARG A 25 10.37 -5.29 -22.80
CA ARG A 25 11.63 -4.88 -22.18
C ARG A 25 11.39 -4.24 -20.81
N LEU A 26 10.36 -3.42 -20.69
CA LEU A 26 9.97 -2.80 -19.41
C LEU A 26 9.66 -3.87 -18.37
N ARG A 27 8.81 -4.83 -18.73
CA ARG A 27 8.39 -5.92 -17.83
C ARG A 27 9.53 -6.88 -17.47
N TYR A 28 10.26 -7.42 -18.45
CA TYR A 28 11.26 -8.46 -18.19
C TYR A 28 12.61 -7.92 -17.70
N ARG A 29 12.99 -6.69 -18.06
CA ARG A 29 14.29 -6.13 -17.66
C ARG A 29 14.19 -5.26 -16.42
N TYR A 30 13.12 -4.47 -16.29
CA TYR A 30 12.96 -3.51 -15.20
C TYR A 30 11.99 -3.99 -14.12
N HIS A 31 11.25 -5.09 -14.35
CA HIS A 31 10.23 -5.61 -13.42
C HIS A 31 9.20 -4.53 -13.03
N GLU A 32 8.97 -3.58 -13.93
CA GLU A 32 7.94 -2.55 -13.79
C GLU A 32 6.73 -2.99 -14.63
N ASP A 33 5.60 -3.15 -13.96
CA ASP A 33 4.32 -3.40 -14.62
C ASP A 33 3.70 -2.08 -15.06
N LEU A 34 3.06 -2.10 -16.22
CA LEU A 34 2.32 -0.94 -16.73
C LEU A 34 1.07 -0.72 -15.86
N PRO A 35 0.67 0.54 -15.64
CA PRO A 35 -0.58 0.81 -14.94
C PRO A 35 -1.76 0.24 -15.75
N PHE A 36 -2.75 -0.33 -15.06
CA PHE A 36 -3.91 -1.02 -15.65
C PHE A 36 -4.59 -0.23 -16.78
N ALA A 37 -4.75 1.09 -16.61
CA ALA A 37 -5.34 1.96 -17.63
C ALA A 37 -4.54 1.95 -18.94
N LEU A 38 -3.21 1.96 -18.86
CA LEU A 38 -2.34 1.93 -20.04
C LEU A 38 -2.33 0.54 -20.68
N GLU A 39 -2.38 -0.53 -19.88
CA GLU A 39 -2.57 -1.90 -20.40
C GLU A 39 -3.87 -2.02 -21.19
N GLY A 40 -4.99 -1.51 -20.64
CA GLY A 40 -6.27 -1.51 -21.34
C GLY A 40 -6.25 -0.72 -22.65
N ILE A 41 -5.70 0.51 -22.64
CA ILE A 41 -5.59 1.35 -23.84
C ILE A 41 -4.78 0.65 -24.94
N THR A 42 -3.66 0.02 -24.58
CA THR A 42 -2.78 -0.63 -25.54
C THR A 42 -3.38 -1.92 -26.09
N VAL A 43 -4.09 -2.71 -25.27
CA VAL A 43 -4.85 -3.88 -25.75
C VAL A 43 -5.92 -3.44 -26.76
N VAL A 44 -6.68 -2.38 -26.46
CA VAL A 44 -7.68 -1.84 -27.39
C VAL A 44 -7.04 -1.34 -28.68
N ALA A 45 -5.93 -0.61 -28.59
CA ALA A 45 -5.20 -0.13 -29.76
C ALA A 45 -4.68 -1.28 -30.65
N VAL A 46 -4.19 -2.37 -30.05
CA VAL A 46 -3.75 -3.57 -30.75
C VAL A 46 -4.93 -4.28 -31.44
N ILE A 47 -6.09 -4.38 -30.78
CA ILE A 47 -7.30 -4.96 -31.40
C ILE A 47 -7.72 -4.13 -32.62
N ILE A 48 -7.75 -2.80 -32.49
CA ILE A 48 -8.08 -1.89 -33.61
C ILE A 48 -7.09 -2.08 -34.76
N PHE A 49 -5.79 -2.14 -34.46
CA PHE A 49 -4.75 -2.39 -35.46
C PHE A 49 -4.95 -3.74 -36.15
N CYS A 50 -5.21 -4.82 -35.42
CA CYS A 50 -5.45 -6.14 -36.00
C CYS A 50 -6.70 -6.17 -36.89
N VAL A 51 -7.79 -5.54 -36.46
CA VAL A 51 -9.02 -5.45 -37.27
C VAL A 51 -8.77 -4.66 -38.55
N PHE A 52 -8.06 -3.54 -38.45
CA PHE A 52 -7.68 -2.72 -39.60
C PHE A 52 -6.81 -3.51 -40.58
N GLU A 53 -5.78 -4.23 -40.11
CA GLU A 53 -4.92 -5.07 -40.94
C GLU A 53 -5.70 -6.20 -41.61
N VAL A 54 -6.59 -6.90 -40.90
CA VAL A 54 -7.44 -7.94 -41.50
C VAL A 54 -8.38 -7.38 -42.56
N GLN A 55 -9.02 -6.23 -42.32
CA GLN A 55 -9.88 -5.57 -43.30
C GLN A 55 -9.10 -5.14 -44.54
N PHE A 56 -7.94 -4.50 -44.33
CA PHE A 56 -7.04 -4.11 -45.40
C PHE A 56 -6.63 -5.33 -46.23
N MET A 57 -6.22 -6.39 -45.56
CA MET A 57 -5.79 -7.63 -46.18
C MET A 57 -6.90 -8.31 -46.98
N SER A 58 -8.13 -8.31 -46.46
CA SER A 58 -9.32 -8.86 -47.15
C SER A 58 -9.73 -8.04 -48.37
N ALA A 59 -9.45 -6.74 -48.40
CA ALA A 59 -9.78 -5.86 -49.52
C ALA A 59 -8.75 -5.93 -50.66
N TRP A 60 -7.50 -6.29 -50.35
CA TRP A 60 -6.38 -6.24 -51.30
C TRP A 60 -5.90 -7.60 -51.81
N MET A 61 -6.07 -8.69 -51.05
CA MET A 61 -5.76 -10.03 -51.54
C MET A 61 -6.93 -10.62 -52.31
N GLU A 62 -6.92 -10.44 -53.63
CA GLU A 62 -7.80 -11.17 -54.54
C GLU A 62 -7.39 -12.66 -54.59
N THR A 63 -8.33 -13.52 -54.19
CA THR A 63 -8.51 -14.92 -54.64
C THR A 63 -7.55 -16.02 -54.13
N ASN A 64 -6.38 -15.72 -53.56
CA ASN A 64 -5.50 -16.77 -53.01
C ASN A 64 -5.69 -16.97 -51.49
N GLU A 65 -6.36 -18.07 -51.10
CA GLU A 65 -6.66 -18.40 -49.70
C GLU A 65 -5.40 -18.65 -48.84
N VAL A 66 -4.35 -19.23 -49.45
CA VAL A 66 -3.15 -19.66 -48.73
C VAL A 66 -2.34 -18.50 -48.11
N PRO A 67 -1.88 -17.47 -48.85
CA PRO A 67 -1.12 -16.36 -48.27
C PRO A 67 -1.94 -15.54 -47.27
N PHE A 68 -3.26 -15.44 -47.47
CA PHE A 68 -4.17 -14.80 -46.52
C PHE A 68 -4.17 -15.52 -45.17
N LEU A 69 -4.29 -16.85 -45.17
CA LEU A 69 -4.22 -17.65 -43.95
C LEU A 69 -2.87 -17.51 -43.24
N PHE A 70 -1.76 -17.55 -43.98
CA PHE A 70 -0.43 -17.36 -43.40
C PHE A 70 -0.25 -15.99 -42.76
N ALA A 71 -0.78 -14.94 -43.37
CA ALA A 71 -0.67 -13.58 -42.83
C ALA A 71 -1.54 -13.39 -41.58
N ILE A 72 -2.77 -13.94 -41.55
CA ILE A 72 -3.59 -13.96 -40.31
C ILE A 72 -2.85 -14.71 -39.22
N LEU A 73 -2.33 -15.90 -39.53
CA LEU A 73 -1.61 -16.72 -38.57
C LEU A 73 -0.39 -15.97 -38.00
N GLY A 74 0.40 -15.33 -38.86
CA GLY A 74 1.54 -14.51 -38.46
C GLY A 74 1.13 -13.35 -37.55
N LEU A 75 0.05 -12.64 -37.87
CA LEU A 75 -0.47 -11.54 -37.06
C LEU A 75 -0.93 -12.02 -35.68
N VAL A 76 -1.65 -13.15 -35.61
CA VAL A 76 -2.10 -13.75 -34.35
C VAL A 76 -0.91 -14.20 -33.49
N VAL A 77 0.06 -14.91 -34.08
CA VAL A 77 1.26 -15.38 -33.38
C VAL A 77 2.08 -14.21 -32.86
N SER A 78 2.29 -13.17 -33.67
CA SER A 78 2.97 -11.94 -33.27
C SER A 78 2.23 -11.23 -32.13
N GLY A 79 0.91 -11.08 -32.23
CA GLY A 79 0.09 -10.44 -31.21
C GLY A 79 0.15 -11.18 -29.88
N ALA A 80 0.05 -12.50 -29.90
CA ALA A 80 0.19 -13.33 -28.71
C ALA A 80 1.59 -13.21 -28.08
N ALA A 81 2.65 -13.22 -28.89
CA ALA A 81 4.02 -13.12 -28.40
C ALA A 81 4.34 -11.75 -27.78
N LEU A 82 3.90 -10.66 -28.41
CA LEU A 82 4.18 -9.30 -27.95
C LEU A 82 3.26 -8.87 -26.80
N TYR A 83 1.98 -9.19 -26.85
CA TYR A 83 0.95 -8.61 -25.97
C TYR A 83 0.20 -9.63 -25.11
N GLY A 84 0.43 -10.94 -25.30
CA GLY A 84 -0.27 -11.98 -24.53
C GLY A 84 -0.09 -11.82 -23.02
N HIS A 85 1.09 -11.37 -22.59
CA HIS A 85 1.40 -11.11 -21.18
C HIS A 85 0.48 -10.04 -20.55
N MET A 86 0.07 -9.03 -21.32
CA MET A 86 -0.82 -7.95 -20.88
C MET A 86 -2.27 -8.43 -20.81
N ILE A 87 -2.71 -9.21 -21.80
CA ILE A 87 -4.05 -9.81 -21.80
C ILE A 87 -4.22 -10.71 -20.57
N VAL A 88 -3.23 -11.54 -20.25
CA VAL A 88 -3.25 -12.42 -19.07
C VAL A 88 -3.23 -11.60 -17.77
N SER A 89 -2.38 -10.56 -17.70
CA SER A 89 -2.31 -9.64 -16.55
C SER A 89 -3.67 -9.00 -16.29
N MET A 90 -4.23 -8.35 -17.31
CA MET A 90 -5.48 -7.62 -17.24
C MET A 90 -6.67 -8.56 -16.94
N ALA A 91 -6.70 -9.76 -17.53
CA ALA A 91 -7.72 -10.76 -17.24
C ALA A 91 -7.62 -11.29 -15.81
N SER A 92 -6.41 -11.51 -15.30
CA SER A 92 -6.19 -11.93 -13.91
C SER A 92 -6.65 -10.84 -12.94
N GLN A 93 -6.32 -9.58 -13.20
CA GLN A 93 -6.77 -8.45 -12.38
C GLN A 93 -8.29 -8.32 -12.42
N LEU A 94 -8.91 -8.40 -13.60
CA LEU A 94 -10.38 -8.36 -13.73
C LEU A 94 -11.07 -9.50 -12.98
N LEU A 95 -10.51 -10.72 -13.03
CA LEU A 95 -11.03 -11.87 -12.29
C LEU A 95 -10.85 -11.71 -10.78
N VAL A 96 -9.69 -11.20 -10.34
CA VAL A 96 -9.45 -10.89 -8.92
C VAL A 96 -10.42 -9.81 -8.47
N ASP A 97 -10.60 -8.72 -9.21
CA ASP A 97 -11.55 -7.65 -8.89
C ASP A 97 -13.01 -8.14 -8.94
N MET A 98 -13.32 -9.14 -9.77
CA MET A 98 -14.67 -9.71 -9.81
C MET A 98 -14.94 -10.63 -8.60
N VAL A 99 -13.93 -11.39 -8.15
CA VAL A 99 -14.03 -12.32 -7.01
C VAL A 99 -13.85 -11.60 -5.66
N MET A 100 -12.97 -10.62 -5.64
CA MET A 100 -12.71 -9.67 -4.57
C MET A 100 -12.95 -8.27 -5.14
N PRO A 101 -14.22 -7.82 -5.26
CA PRO A 101 -14.50 -6.43 -5.58
C PRO A 101 -13.76 -5.57 -4.57
N ASP A 102 -12.76 -4.86 -5.07
CA ASP A 102 -11.98 -3.90 -4.31
C ASP A 102 -12.98 -2.84 -3.82
N ASP A 103 -13.46 -3.05 -2.61
CA ASP A 103 -14.56 -2.30 -2.04
C ASP A 103 -13.98 -0.91 -1.76
N GLN A 104 -14.15 0.02 -2.72
CA GLN A 104 -13.84 1.45 -2.60
C GLN A 104 -14.43 2.11 -1.34
N ARG A 105 -15.21 1.37 -0.54
CA ARG A 105 -15.57 1.64 0.85
C ARG A 105 -14.38 1.78 1.81
N LEU A 106 -13.20 1.25 1.47
CA LEU A 106 -11.99 1.28 2.30
C LEU A 106 -11.26 2.63 2.36
N ALA A 107 -11.61 3.63 1.54
CA ALA A 107 -10.87 4.90 1.55
C ALA A 107 -11.09 5.75 2.82
N ASN A 108 -12.21 5.55 3.53
CA ASN A 108 -12.59 6.39 4.66
C ASN A 108 -12.51 5.69 6.03
N GLU A 109 -12.48 4.36 6.06
CA GLU A 109 -12.42 3.60 7.31
C GLU A 109 -11.27 2.59 7.29
N PRO A 110 -10.46 2.55 8.36
CA PRO A 110 -9.35 1.60 8.45
C PRO A 110 -9.85 0.17 8.59
N TYR A 111 -9.40 -0.71 7.70
CA TYR A 111 -9.68 -2.14 7.74
C TYR A 111 -8.57 -2.91 8.44
N TYR A 112 -8.92 -3.56 9.55
CA TYR A 112 -7.97 -4.24 10.43
C TYR A 112 -7.91 -5.76 10.24
N GLY A 113 -8.76 -6.34 9.38
CA GLY A 113 -8.92 -7.79 9.25
C GLY A 113 -7.61 -8.58 9.08
N PRO A 114 -6.74 -8.21 8.12
CA PRO A 114 -5.46 -8.88 7.89
C PRO A 114 -4.51 -8.76 9.08
N ALA A 115 -4.39 -7.55 9.65
CA ALA A 115 -3.53 -7.29 10.79
C ALA A 115 -3.99 -8.09 12.04
N GLU A 116 -5.29 -8.14 12.30
CA GLU A 116 -5.86 -8.92 13.41
C GLU A 116 -5.71 -10.44 13.19
N ALA A 117 -5.78 -10.90 11.94
CA ALA A 117 -5.54 -12.32 11.64
C ALA A 117 -4.10 -12.70 11.97
N LEU A 118 -3.12 -11.86 11.62
CA LEU A 118 -1.72 -12.06 11.97
C LEU A 118 -1.49 -12.03 13.49
N GLU A 119 -2.14 -11.10 14.22
CA GLU A 119 -2.08 -11.07 15.69
C GLU A 119 -2.58 -12.39 16.31
N ARG A 120 -3.70 -12.93 15.81
CA ARG A 120 -4.29 -14.18 16.30
C ARG A 120 -3.41 -15.39 16.00
N GLN A 121 -2.66 -15.35 14.90
CA GLN A 121 -1.68 -16.37 14.53
C GLN A 121 -0.38 -16.26 15.34
N GLY A 122 -0.20 -15.18 16.11
CA GLY A 122 1.01 -14.93 16.89
C GLY A 122 2.15 -14.30 16.06
N ASP A 123 1.91 -14.00 14.78
CA ASP A 123 2.85 -13.23 13.96
C ASP A 123 2.73 -11.74 14.30
N TYR A 124 3.29 -11.37 15.45
CA TYR A 124 3.30 -9.99 15.92
C TYR A 124 4.14 -9.07 15.04
N GLU A 125 5.12 -9.61 14.30
CA GLU A 125 5.94 -8.80 13.40
C GLU A 125 5.16 -8.41 12.15
N GLY A 126 4.50 -9.38 11.51
CA GLY A 126 3.56 -9.14 10.43
C GLY A 126 2.44 -8.20 10.85
N ALA A 127 1.80 -8.47 11.99
CA ALA A 127 0.73 -7.63 12.51
C ALA A 127 1.20 -6.18 12.75
N ALA A 128 2.37 -5.99 13.36
CA ALA A 128 2.93 -4.66 13.58
C ALA A 128 3.13 -3.92 12.25
N ARG A 129 3.71 -4.56 11.22
CA ARG A 129 3.90 -3.94 9.89
C ARG A 129 2.57 -3.49 9.28
N GLU A 130 1.54 -4.34 9.32
CA GLU A 130 0.22 -4.00 8.78
C GLU A 130 -0.42 -2.82 9.53
N TYR A 131 -0.40 -2.83 10.88
CA TYR A 131 -0.93 -1.70 11.64
C TYR A 131 -0.17 -0.40 11.40
N MET A 132 1.15 -0.46 11.15
CA MET A 132 1.92 0.73 10.78
C MET A 132 1.50 1.30 9.43
N VAL A 133 1.19 0.45 8.45
CA VAL A 133 0.65 0.88 7.15
C VAL A 133 -0.70 1.55 7.37
N ILE A 134 -1.62 0.91 8.09
CA ILE A 134 -2.94 1.48 8.40
C ILE A 134 -2.80 2.82 9.12
N ALA A 135 -1.90 2.95 10.11
CA ALA A 135 -1.68 4.19 10.86
C ALA A 135 -1.04 5.32 10.02
N ARG A 136 -0.38 4.99 8.90
CA ARG A 136 0.13 5.98 7.93
C ARG A 136 -0.97 6.46 7.01
N VAL A 137 -1.83 5.56 6.53
CA VAL A 137 -2.98 5.88 5.67
C VAL A 137 -4.06 6.66 6.43
N PHE A 138 -4.34 6.25 7.68
CA PHE A 138 -5.34 6.85 8.56
C PHE A 138 -4.68 7.53 9.76
N PRO A 139 -3.99 8.67 9.58
CA PRO A 139 -3.19 9.30 10.63
C PRO A 139 -4.01 9.74 11.85
N LYS A 140 -5.28 10.09 11.65
CA LYS A 140 -6.19 10.57 12.70
C LYS A 140 -6.83 9.44 13.52
N THR A 141 -6.64 8.18 13.14
CA THR A 141 -7.24 7.05 13.85
C THR A 141 -6.22 6.45 14.84
N PRO A 142 -6.39 6.64 16.16
CA PRO A 142 -5.40 6.22 17.15
C PRO A 142 -5.29 4.70 17.30
N THR A 143 -6.35 3.94 16.98
CA THR A 143 -6.41 2.48 17.16
C THR A 143 -5.29 1.73 16.45
N ALA A 144 -5.01 2.07 15.19
CA ALA A 144 -3.94 1.44 14.42
C ALA A 144 -2.56 1.65 15.07
N ALA A 145 -2.28 2.89 15.49
CA ALA A 145 -1.02 3.23 16.15
C ALA A 145 -0.88 2.54 17.52
N ILE A 146 -1.96 2.43 18.29
CA ILE A 146 -1.97 1.67 19.56
C ILE A 146 -1.64 0.20 19.30
N ARG A 147 -2.30 -0.43 18.33
CA ARG A 147 -2.06 -1.85 18.00
C ARG A 147 -0.65 -2.09 17.45
N ALA A 148 -0.10 -1.18 16.65
CA ALA A 148 1.30 -1.25 16.24
C ALA A 148 2.25 -1.23 17.44
N GLY A 149 2.07 -0.29 18.36
CA GLY A 149 2.85 -0.21 19.60
C GLY A 149 2.71 -1.48 20.46
N ASP A 150 1.49 -2.01 20.60
CA ASP A 150 1.23 -3.21 21.39
C ASP A 150 1.93 -4.45 20.84
N ASN A 151 1.95 -4.64 19.52
CA ASN A 151 2.67 -5.76 18.90
C ASN A 151 4.19 -5.60 19.02
N LEU A 152 4.71 -4.37 18.88
CA LEU A 152 6.12 -4.10 19.14
C LEU A 152 6.53 -4.38 20.59
N MET A 153 5.66 -4.08 21.56
CA MET A 153 5.89 -4.46 22.96
C MET A 153 5.93 -5.98 23.14
N LYS A 154 5.05 -6.74 22.48
CA LYS A 154 5.07 -8.21 22.51
C LYS A 154 6.34 -8.80 21.89
N LEU A 155 6.92 -8.11 20.91
CA LEU A 155 8.21 -8.46 20.30
C LEU A 155 9.43 -8.03 21.14
N GLY A 156 9.23 -7.39 22.30
CA GLY A 156 10.33 -6.90 23.13
C GLY A 156 11.07 -5.71 22.52
N ARG A 157 10.39 -4.89 21.68
CA ARG A 157 10.95 -3.71 21.00
C ARG A 157 10.35 -2.41 21.57
N PRO A 158 10.58 -2.08 22.86
CA PRO A 158 9.95 -0.94 23.50
C PRO A 158 10.33 0.39 22.84
N ALA A 159 11.59 0.55 22.42
CA ALA A 159 12.08 1.78 21.79
C ALA A 159 11.36 2.12 20.47
N GLU A 160 10.89 1.09 19.77
CA GLU A 160 10.14 1.28 18.53
C GLU A 160 8.65 1.47 18.79
N ALA A 161 8.13 0.98 19.92
CA ALA A 161 6.73 1.08 20.29
C ALA A 161 6.34 2.50 20.73
N THR A 162 7.23 3.19 21.45
CA THR A 162 6.97 4.52 22.01
C THR A 162 6.50 5.57 20.99
N PRO A 163 7.10 5.75 19.80
CA PRO A 163 6.62 6.75 18.83
C PRO A 163 5.20 6.47 18.31
N TRP A 164 4.76 5.20 18.31
CA TRP A 164 3.39 4.84 17.91
C TRP A 164 2.37 5.18 19.00
N PHE A 165 2.70 4.95 20.27
CA PHE A 165 1.84 5.37 21.37
C PHE A 165 1.74 6.90 21.46
N GLU A 166 2.85 7.62 21.28
CA GLU A 166 2.85 9.08 21.21
C GLU A 166 1.97 9.60 20.07
N ARG A 167 2.06 8.96 18.90
CA ARG A 167 1.19 9.28 17.76
C ARG A 167 -0.27 9.07 18.10
N ALA A 168 -0.62 7.98 18.77
CA ALA A 168 -2.00 7.73 19.20
C ALA A 168 -2.51 8.80 20.18
N LEU A 169 -1.69 9.21 21.16
CA LEU A 169 -2.05 10.23 22.15
C LEU A 169 -2.39 11.59 21.53
N ARG A 170 -1.78 11.94 20.39
CA ARG A 170 -2.10 13.19 19.68
C ARG A 170 -3.57 13.27 19.25
N TYR A 171 -4.16 12.13 18.86
CA TYR A 171 -5.52 12.06 18.29
C TYR A 171 -6.57 11.45 19.24
N LEU A 172 -6.18 11.10 20.48
CA LEU A 172 -7.13 10.68 21.50
C LEU A 172 -7.70 11.88 22.24
N ASP A 173 -9.02 12.10 22.15
CA ASP A 173 -9.68 13.25 22.79
C ASP A 173 -10.39 12.89 24.10
N SER A 174 -10.61 11.60 24.36
CA SER A 174 -11.11 11.15 25.66
C SER A 174 -9.99 11.19 26.70
N PRO A 175 -10.20 11.86 27.86
CA PRO A 175 -9.24 11.82 28.97
C PRO A 175 -8.97 10.39 29.45
N GLN A 176 -10.01 9.56 29.59
CA GLN A 176 -9.90 8.19 30.07
C GLN A 176 -9.07 7.31 29.12
N HIS A 177 -9.35 7.38 27.81
CA HIS A 177 -8.58 6.62 26.83
C HIS A 177 -7.13 7.11 26.73
N SER A 178 -6.93 8.43 26.77
CA SER A 178 -5.60 9.03 26.76
C SER A 178 -4.80 8.61 27.99
N LEU A 179 -5.42 8.57 29.17
CA LEU A 179 -4.77 8.17 30.41
C LEU A 179 -4.24 6.74 30.34
N ARG A 180 -5.02 5.81 29.78
CA ARG A 180 -4.60 4.41 29.64
C ARG A 180 -3.33 4.29 28.79
N ILE A 181 -3.28 4.98 27.66
CA ILE A 181 -2.12 4.96 26.76
C ILE A 181 -0.95 5.74 27.36
N ALA A 182 -1.21 6.88 28.02
CA ALA A 182 -0.19 7.67 28.70
C ALA A 182 0.46 6.90 29.84
N ASN A 183 -0.31 6.19 30.67
CA ASN A 183 0.23 5.32 31.70
C ASN A 183 1.09 4.20 31.10
N ARG A 184 0.63 3.55 30.02
CA ARG A 184 1.41 2.51 29.37
C ARG A 184 2.74 3.06 28.84
N LEU A 185 2.71 4.20 28.14
CA LEU A 185 3.89 4.87 27.62
C LEU A 185 4.83 5.35 28.73
N PHE A 186 4.28 5.85 29.85
CA PHE A 186 5.04 6.17 31.05
C PHE A 186 5.81 4.96 31.58
N GLU A 187 5.14 3.80 31.72
CA GLU A 187 5.80 2.57 32.18
C GLU A 187 6.89 2.10 31.21
N VAL A 188 6.64 2.19 29.89
CA VAL A 188 7.66 1.83 28.88
C VAL A 188 8.90 2.73 29.03
N TYR A 189 8.71 4.05 29.14
CA TYR A 189 9.84 4.98 29.30
C TYR A 189 10.55 4.79 30.64
N TYR A 190 9.82 4.62 31.73
CA TYR A 190 10.40 4.55 33.07
C TYR A 190 11.12 3.22 33.32
N ARG A 191 10.50 2.10 32.94
CA ARG A 191 10.97 0.76 33.29
C ARG A 191 11.76 0.08 32.17
N ASP A 192 11.26 0.12 30.94
CA ASP A 192 11.83 -0.67 29.84
C ASP A 192 12.95 0.09 29.11
N LEU A 193 12.89 1.43 29.09
CA LEU A 193 13.89 2.29 28.44
C LEU A 193 14.77 3.07 29.42
N GLU A 194 14.45 3.04 30.73
CA GLU A 194 15.19 3.77 31.78
C GLU A 194 15.37 5.27 31.46
N GLN A 195 14.35 5.86 30.83
CA GLN A 195 14.29 7.26 30.41
C GLN A 195 13.25 8.03 31.26
N PRO A 196 13.55 8.32 32.54
CA PRO A 196 12.60 8.95 33.46
C PRO A 196 12.19 10.37 33.02
N GLN A 197 13.03 11.05 32.23
CA GLN A 197 12.71 12.37 31.67
C GLN A 197 11.60 12.30 30.62
N GLU A 198 11.59 11.28 29.77
CA GLU A 198 10.50 11.10 28.79
C GLU A 198 9.22 10.62 29.48
N ALA A 199 9.33 9.74 30.48
CA ALA A 199 8.21 9.38 31.34
C ALA A 199 7.56 10.61 32.00
N ARG A 200 8.37 11.55 32.50
CA ARG A 200 7.91 12.83 33.04
C ARG A 200 7.14 13.65 32.00
N ARG A 201 7.69 13.77 30.78
CA ARG A 201 7.05 14.51 29.67
C ARG A 201 5.68 13.93 29.30
N VAL A 202 5.51 12.62 29.34
CA VAL A 202 4.22 11.98 29.03
C VAL A 202 3.13 12.43 30.00
N LEU A 203 3.41 12.44 31.30
CA LEU A 203 2.45 12.90 32.31
C LEU A 203 2.16 14.40 32.18
N GLN A 204 3.19 15.21 31.92
CA GLN A 204 3.03 16.64 31.67
C GLN A 204 2.15 16.93 30.46
N ASN A 205 2.38 16.21 29.35
CA ASN A 205 1.57 16.34 28.14
C ASN A 205 0.11 15.95 28.38
N TYR A 206 -0.14 14.89 29.16
CA TYR A 206 -1.50 14.51 29.56
C TYR A 206 -2.18 15.63 30.37
N LEU A 207 -1.51 16.16 31.40
CA LEU A 207 -2.05 17.24 32.24
C LEU A 207 -2.26 18.54 31.46
N SER A 208 -1.39 18.83 30.49
CA SER A 208 -1.55 19.99 29.60
C SER A 208 -2.78 19.86 28.71
N LYS A 209 -3.04 18.66 28.16
CA LYS A 209 -4.22 18.40 27.32
C LYS A 209 -5.51 18.32 28.15
N PHE A 210 -5.42 17.80 29.37
CA PHE A 210 -6.57 17.56 30.26
C PHE A 210 -6.29 18.09 31.68
N PRO A 211 -6.32 19.41 31.90
CA PRO A 211 -5.96 20.00 33.20
C PRO A 211 -6.97 19.70 34.32
N ASN A 212 -8.26 19.57 33.97
CA ASN A 212 -9.38 19.44 34.91
C ASN A 212 -10.15 18.12 34.74
N ALA A 213 -9.51 17.06 34.24
CA ALA A 213 -10.17 15.77 34.14
C ALA A 213 -10.23 15.08 35.52
N GLU A 214 -11.18 14.16 35.69
CA GLU A 214 -11.39 13.39 36.93
C GLU A 214 -10.08 12.80 37.50
N TYR A 215 -9.18 12.34 36.62
CA TYR A 215 -7.92 11.69 37.00
C TYR A 215 -6.71 12.63 37.09
N SER A 216 -6.86 13.92 36.78
CA SER A 216 -5.74 14.87 36.69
C SER A 216 -5.03 15.06 38.02
N ASP A 217 -5.73 15.01 39.15
CA ASP A 217 -5.11 15.09 40.48
C ASP A 217 -4.25 13.86 40.81
N SER A 218 -4.66 12.67 40.34
CA SER A 218 -3.85 11.46 40.49
C SER A 218 -2.60 11.52 39.61
N VAL A 219 -2.72 12.05 38.39
CA VAL A 219 -1.57 12.20 37.48
C VAL A 219 -0.60 13.24 38.02
N ARG A 220 -1.10 14.34 38.62
CA ARG A 220 -0.27 15.37 39.24
C ARG A 220 0.56 14.82 40.41
N ARG A 221 -0.07 14.07 41.31
CA ARG A 221 0.66 13.38 42.41
C ARG A 221 1.75 12.48 41.89
N ARG A 222 1.46 11.67 40.86
CA ARG A 222 2.47 10.78 40.25
C ARG A 222 3.63 11.54 39.60
N LEU A 223 3.34 12.68 38.98
CA LEU A 223 4.36 13.56 38.42
C LEU A 223 5.24 14.17 39.53
N GLU A 224 4.64 14.65 40.62
CA GLU A 224 5.36 15.18 41.79
C GLU A 224 6.26 14.13 42.43
N ASP A 225 5.76 12.90 42.60
CA ASP A 225 6.53 11.78 43.13
C ASP A 225 7.76 11.49 42.24
N LEU A 226 7.57 11.40 40.92
CA LEU A 226 8.68 11.20 39.98
C LEU A 226 9.70 12.36 40.04
N GLU A 227 9.23 13.61 40.11
CA GLU A 227 10.11 14.77 40.21
C GLU A 227 10.89 14.83 41.53
N SER A 228 10.31 14.32 42.62
CA SER A 228 11.00 14.19 43.90
C SER A 228 12.13 13.14 43.81
N MET A 229 11.87 11.99 43.17
CA MET A 229 12.85 10.93 42.94
C MET A 229 14.00 11.41 42.05
N LEU A 230 13.68 12.15 40.99
CA LEU A 230 14.68 12.73 40.08
C LEU A 230 15.54 13.80 40.77
N ARG A 231 14.96 14.60 41.67
CA ARG A 231 15.70 15.60 42.47
C ARG A 231 16.56 14.97 43.57
N GLY A 232 16.12 13.86 44.14
CA GLY A 232 16.81 13.13 45.21
C GLY A 232 17.91 12.17 44.72
N SER A 233 17.98 11.89 43.42
CA SER A 233 19.03 11.07 42.82
C SER A 233 20.28 11.94 42.62
N PRO A 234 21.38 11.74 43.37
CA PRO A 234 22.62 12.44 43.08
C PRO A 234 23.09 11.97 41.70
N ASN A 235 23.37 12.91 40.79
CA ASN A 235 23.97 12.64 39.48
C ASN A 235 25.06 11.56 39.61
N VAL A 236 24.81 10.37 39.07
CA VAL A 236 25.83 9.35 38.77
C VAL A 236 26.21 9.52 37.31
#